data_AF-A0A1J1GG56-F1
#
_entry.id   AF-A0A1J1GG56-F1
#
_cell.length_a   1.000
_cell.length_b   1.000
_cell.length_c   1.000
_cell.angle_alpha   90.00
_cell.angle_beta   90.00
_cell.angle_gamma   90.00
#
_symmetry.space_group_name_H-M   'P 1'
#
loop_
_entity.id
_entity.type
_entity.pdbx_description
1 polymer ?
#
loop_
_entity_poly.entity_id
_entity_poly.type
_entity_poly.pdbx_seq_one_letter_code
_entity_poly.pdbx_strand_id
1 'polypeptide(L)'
;LKCVGDFGLLLGILGLYWITGSFEFRDLFKIFNNLIYNNQVNLVFVTLCTFLLFSGAIAKSAQFPLHVWLPDAMEGPTPISALIHAATMVAAGIFLVARLFPLFLAIPYIMNLIALIGIITVFLAATLALAQKDIKRSLAYSTMSQLGYTMFALGMGSYRGALFHLITHAYSKALLFLGSGSIIHSMEASVGYSPDKSQNMVFMGGLTKHIPITKTAFLLGTLSLCGIPPFACFWSKDEILNDSWLYSPSFAIIAWFTAGLTCIYMVS
;
A
#
# COMPACT_ATOMS: atom_id res chain seq x y z
N LEU A 1 -0.42 -6.18 16.46
CA LEU A 1 -1.07 -5.27 15.47
C LEU A 1 -1.97 -6.01 14.49
N LYS A 2 -1.48 -6.99 13.72
CA LYS A 2 -2.29 -7.73 12.74
C LYS A 2 -3.53 -8.40 13.35
N CYS A 3 -3.38 -9.03 14.52
CA CYS A 3 -4.50 -9.67 15.22
C CYS A 3 -5.64 -8.70 15.59
N VAL A 4 -5.32 -7.41 15.82
CA VAL A 4 -6.34 -6.39 16.11
C VAL A 4 -7.20 -6.12 14.88
N GLY A 5 -6.57 -6.01 13.71
CA GLY A 5 -7.32 -5.88 12.44
C GLY A 5 -8.09 -7.15 12.09
N ASP A 6 -7.51 -8.33 12.33
CA ASP A 6 -8.19 -9.61 12.10
C ASP A 6 -9.44 -9.75 12.99
N PHE A 7 -9.39 -9.27 14.23
CA PHE A 7 -10.54 -9.21 15.13
C PHE A 7 -11.63 -8.27 14.61
N GLY A 8 -11.26 -7.06 14.17
CA GLY A 8 -12.20 -6.13 13.56
C GLY A 8 -12.84 -6.67 12.27
N LEU A 9 -12.05 -7.31 11.42
CA LEU A 9 -12.52 -7.98 10.21
C LEU A 9 -13.55 -9.07 10.53
N LEU A 10 -13.27 -9.93 11.50
CA LEU A 10 -14.18 -10.99 11.94
C LEU A 10 -15.52 -10.40 12.42
N LEU A 11 -15.47 -9.39 13.29
CA LEU A 11 -16.68 -8.71 13.78
C LEU A 11 -17.48 -8.05 12.66
N GLY A 12 -16.79 -7.45 11.69
CA GLY A 12 -17.43 -6.86 10.52
C GLY A 12 -18.13 -7.90 9.64
N ILE A 13 -17.51 -9.06 9.42
CA ILE A 13 -18.10 -10.19 8.67
C ILE A 13 -19.34 -10.73 9.39
N LEU A 14 -19.25 -10.95 10.70
CA LEU A 14 -20.38 -11.43 11.51
C LEU A 14 -21.53 -10.42 11.53
N GLY A 15 -21.22 -9.13 11.65
CA GLY A 15 -22.21 -8.05 11.63
C GLY A 15 -22.94 -7.96 10.29
N LEU A 16 -22.21 -8.05 9.16
CA LEU A 16 -22.85 -8.09 7.84
C LEU A 16 -23.71 -9.34 7.66
N TYR A 17 -23.23 -10.51 8.07
CA TYR A 17 -24.00 -11.74 7.98
C TYR A 17 -25.30 -11.66 8.79
N TRP A 18 -25.27 -11.02 9.95
CA TRP A 18 -26.48 -10.81 10.75
C TRP A 18 -27.53 -9.95 10.03
N ILE A 19 -27.09 -9.05 9.15
CA ILE A 19 -27.97 -8.18 8.35
C ILE A 19 -28.45 -8.87 7.07
N THR A 20 -27.53 -9.49 6.32
CA THR A 20 -27.81 -10.00 4.96
C THR A 20 -28.12 -11.49 4.91
N GLY A 21 -27.69 -12.28 5.90
CA GLY A 21 -27.84 -13.72 5.95
C GLY A 21 -27.00 -14.50 4.92
N SER A 22 -26.09 -13.84 4.19
CA SER A 22 -25.27 -14.48 3.15
C SER A 22 -23.83 -13.98 3.17
N PHE A 23 -22.90 -14.90 2.90
CA PHE A 23 -21.48 -14.61 2.68
C PHE A 23 -21.13 -14.44 1.19
N GLU A 24 -22.05 -14.76 0.28
CA GLU A 24 -21.82 -14.60 -1.16
C GLU A 24 -21.85 -13.12 -1.54
N PHE A 25 -20.76 -12.59 -2.12
CA PHE A 25 -20.61 -11.17 -2.41
C PHE A 25 -21.78 -10.58 -3.22
N ARG A 26 -22.29 -11.34 -4.22
CA ARG A 26 -23.38 -10.87 -5.09
C ARG A 26 -24.67 -10.67 -4.31
N ASP A 27 -25.04 -11.64 -3.49
CA ASP A 27 -26.26 -11.60 -2.68
C ASP A 27 -26.12 -10.57 -1.57
N LEU A 28 -24.95 -10.50 -0.94
CA LEU A 28 -24.61 -9.52 0.08
C LEU A 28 -24.83 -8.09 -0.45
N PHE A 29 -24.25 -7.71 -1.59
CA PHE A 29 -24.41 -6.36 -2.14
C PHE A 29 -25.87 -6.05 -2.52
N LYS A 30 -26.58 -7.02 -3.09
CA LYS A 30 -27.98 -6.83 -3.52
C LYS A 30 -28.90 -6.63 -2.32
N ILE A 31 -28.80 -7.50 -1.31
CA ILE A 31 -29.62 -7.43 -0.09
C ILE A 31 -29.29 -6.15 0.68
N PHE A 32 -28.00 -5.85 0.83
CA PHE A 32 -27.53 -4.66 1.55
C PHE A 32 -28.07 -3.35 0.94
N ASN A 33 -27.98 -3.19 -0.38
CA ASN A 33 -28.50 -1.99 -1.05
C ASN A 33 -30.02 -1.87 -0.91
N ASN A 34 -30.76 -2.98 -1.00
CA ASN A 34 -32.22 -2.97 -0.80
C ASN A 34 -32.58 -2.58 0.64
N LEU A 35 -31.85 -3.07 1.63
CA LEU A 35 -32.07 -2.78 3.04
C LEU A 35 -31.80 -1.31 3.38
N ILE A 36 -30.75 -0.72 2.80
CA ILE A 36 -30.44 0.71 2.93
C ILE A 36 -31.53 1.55 2.26
N TYR A 37 -31.91 1.21 1.02
CA TYR A 37 -32.91 1.97 0.27
C TYR A 37 -34.28 1.99 0.96
N ASN A 38 -34.68 0.86 1.56
CA ASN A 38 -35.94 0.73 2.28
C ASN A 38 -35.87 1.25 3.74
N ASN A 39 -34.73 1.80 4.18
CA ASN A 39 -34.48 2.23 5.57
C ASN A 39 -34.80 1.15 6.63
N GLN A 40 -34.61 -0.12 6.29
CA GLN A 40 -34.92 -1.25 7.18
C GLN A 40 -33.82 -1.53 8.20
N VAL A 41 -32.65 -0.91 8.04
CA VAL A 41 -31.48 -1.11 8.90
C VAL A 41 -30.97 0.24 9.42
N ASN A 42 -30.52 0.25 10.67
CA ASN A 42 -29.91 1.43 11.27
C ASN A 42 -28.58 1.77 10.58
N LEU A 43 -28.49 2.97 9.98
CA LEU A 43 -27.29 3.48 9.32
C LEU A 43 -26.06 3.49 10.23
N VAL A 44 -26.23 3.77 11.53
CA VAL A 44 -25.12 3.79 12.50
C VAL A 44 -24.54 2.38 12.70
N PHE A 45 -25.40 1.37 12.72
CA PHE A 45 -24.95 -0.01 12.87
C PHE A 45 -24.20 -0.49 11.61
N VAL A 46 -24.73 -0.18 10.44
CA VAL A 46 -24.12 -0.51 9.15
C VAL A 46 -22.76 0.19 8.96
N THR A 47 -22.68 1.48 9.27
CA THR A 47 -21.41 2.23 9.23
C THR A 47 -20.37 1.62 10.18
N LEU A 48 -20.77 1.18 11.36
CA LEU A 48 -19.88 0.49 12.30
C LEU A 48 -19.40 -0.87 11.77
N CYS A 49 -20.29 -1.70 11.21
CA CYS A 49 -19.89 -2.99 10.63
C CYS A 49 -18.90 -2.82 9.46
N THR A 50 -19.16 -1.85 8.59
CA THR A 50 -18.30 -1.56 7.44
C THR A 50 -16.96 -0.93 7.85
N PHE A 51 -16.94 -0.08 8.87
CA PHE A 51 -15.70 0.40 9.49
C PHE A 51 -14.87 -0.75 10.09
N LEU A 52 -15.52 -1.69 10.79
CA LEU A 52 -14.84 -2.86 11.36
C LEU A 52 -14.23 -3.76 10.27
N LEU A 53 -14.93 -4.00 9.16
CA LEU A 53 -14.35 -4.66 7.99
C LEU A 53 -13.12 -3.93 7.47
N PHE A 54 -13.24 -2.60 7.38
CA PHE A 54 -12.16 -1.77 6.89
C PHE A 54 -10.93 -1.81 7.82
N SER A 55 -11.11 -1.92 9.14
CA SER A 55 -10.00 -2.06 10.09
C SER A 55 -9.08 -3.27 9.81
N GLY A 56 -9.64 -4.35 9.26
CA GLY A 56 -8.86 -5.49 8.78
C GLY A 56 -7.95 -5.14 7.61
N ALA A 57 -8.47 -4.38 6.65
CA ALA A 57 -7.67 -3.89 5.54
C ALA A 57 -6.53 -2.98 6.03
N ILE A 58 -6.81 -2.04 6.95
CA ILE A 58 -5.80 -1.13 7.53
C ILE A 58 -4.62 -1.92 8.09
N ALA A 59 -4.89 -2.97 8.89
CA ALA A 59 -3.84 -3.76 9.51
C ALA A 59 -2.99 -4.54 8.50
N LYS A 60 -3.61 -5.13 7.47
CA LYS A 60 -2.90 -5.93 6.46
C LYS A 60 -2.12 -5.07 5.48
N SER A 61 -2.65 -3.93 5.05
CA SER A 61 -1.97 -3.00 4.13
C SER A 61 -1.08 -1.97 4.81
N ALA A 62 -0.77 -2.17 6.11
CA ALA A 62 0.10 -1.31 6.92
C ALA A 62 -0.28 0.17 6.86
N GLN A 63 -1.58 0.45 6.88
CA GLN A 63 -2.08 1.82 6.86
C GLN A 63 -2.06 2.41 8.27
N PHE A 64 -2.15 3.74 8.36
CA PHE A 64 -2.26 4.46 9.60
C PHE A 64 -3.58 4.06 10.26
N PRO A 65 -3.59 3.70 11.56
CA PRO A 65 -2.47 3.75 12.50
C PRO A 65 -1.61 2.47 12.59
N LEU A 66 -2.06 1.34 12.04
CA LEU A 66 -1.49 0.00 12.23
C LEU A 66 -0.32 -0.35 11.29
N HIS A 67 0.67 0.54 11.18
CA HIS A 67 1.77 0.45 10.21
C HIS A 67 3.12 -0.04 10.77
N VAL A 68 3.30 0.03 12.10
CA VAL A 68 4.60 -0.18 12.79
C VAL A 68 5.21 -1.55 12.52
N TRP A 69 4.41 -2.57 12.20
CA TRP A 69 4.91 -3.92 11.96
C TRP A 69 5.69 -4.08 10.65
N LEU A 70 5.50 -3.18 9.67
CA LEU A 70 6.01 -3.36 8.33
C LEU A 70 7.55 -3.21 8.23
N PRO A 71 8.17 -2.20 8.87
CA PRO A 71 9.63 -2.10 8.93
C PRO A 71 10.27 -3.25 9.71
N ASP A 72 9.63 -3.72 10.79
CA ASP A 72 10.13 -4.85 11.59
C ASP A 72 10.11 -6.16 10.79
N ALA A 73 9.17 -6.31 9.85
CA ALA A 73 9.15 -7.46 8.94
C ALA A 73 10.38 -7.54 8.03
N MET A 74 11.20 -6.48 7.94
CA MET A 74 12.45 -6.47 7.17
C MET A 74 13.59 -7.21 7.86
N GLU A 75 13.44 -7.63 9.11
CA GLU A 75 14.38 -8.57 9.75
C GLU A 75 14.38 -9.95 9.08
N GLY A 76 13.29 -10.29 8.39
CA GLY A 76 13.19 -11.50 7.59
C GLY A 76 14.17 -11.55 6.41
N PRO A 77 14.33 -12.75 5.81
CA PRO A 77 15.19 -12.93 4.64
C PRO A 77 14.61 -12.20 3.42
N THR A 78 15.49 -11.68 2.57
CA THR A 78 15.14 -10.77 1.47
C THR A 78 14.16 -11.34 0.43
N PRO A 79 14.16 -12.65 0.09
CA PRO A 79 13.15 -13.19 -0.82
C PRO A 79 11.74 -13.20 -0.18
N ILE A 80 11.64 -13.35 1.14
CA ILE A 80 10.36 -13.28 1.85
C ILE A 80 9.86 -11.83 1.85
N SER A 81 10.73 -10.84 2.04
CA SER A 81 10.38 -9.43 1.91
C SER A 81 9.82 -9.12 0.51
N ALA A 82 10.45 -9.61 -0.56
CA ALA A 82 9.90 -9.47 -1.92
C ALA A 82 8.48 -10.05 -2.03
N LEU A 83 8.24 -11.26 -1.51
CA LEU A 83 6.93 -11.92 -1.57
C LEU A 83 5.86 -11.17 -0.75
N ILE A 84 6.19 -10.73 0.47
CA ILE A 84 5.26 -10.03 1.37
C ILE A 84 4.80 -8.71 0.76
N HIS A 85 5.72 -7.97 0.13
CA HIS A 85 5.48 -6.62 -0.37
C HIS A 85 4.94 -6.57 -1.81
N ALA A 86 5.25 -7.58 -2.62
CA ALA A 86 4.74 -7.65 -3.99
C ALA A 86 3.42 -8.42 -4.10
N ALA A 87 3.28 -9.55 -3.39
CA ALA A 87 2.24 -10.52 -3.72
C ALA A 87 1.19 -10.74 -2.61
N THR A 88 1.60 -10.82 -1.35
CA THR A 88 0.71 -11.39 -0.31
C THR A 88 0.14 -10.34 0.64
N MET A 89 0.89 -9.98 1.66
CA MET A 89 0.31 -9.47 2.90
C MET A 89 -0.24 -8.07 2.73
N VAL A 90 0.53 -7.19 2.07
CA VAL A 90 0.16 -5.78 1.95
C VAL A 90 -0.86 -5.57 0.81
N ALA A 91 -0.82 -6.41 -0.22
CA ALA A 91 -1.80 -6.43 -1.32
C ALA A 91 -3.17 -6.99 -0.89
N ALA A 92 -3.21 -7.96 0.03
CA ALA A 92 -4.46 -8.57 0.50
C ALA A 92 -5.42 -7.55 1.14
N GLY A 93 -4.89 -6.57 1.88
CA GLY A 93 -5.71 -5.50 2.47
C GLY A 93 -6.40 -4.64 1.42
N ILE A 94 -5.68 -4.23 0.38
CA ILE A 94 -6.24 -3.42 -0.71
C ILE A 94 -7.19 -4.25 -1.57
N PHE A 95 -6.85 -5.50 -1.86
CA PHE A 95 -7.72 -6.41 -2.59
C PHE A 95 -9.06 -6.62 -1.87
N LEU A 96 -9.07 -6.74 -0.54
CA LEU A 96 -10.30 -6.80 0.25
C LEU A 96 -11.15 -5.54 0.05
N VAL A 97 -10.54 -4.35 0.12
CA VAL A 97 -11.27 -3.08 -0.08
C VAL A 97 -11.83 -2.98 -1.50
N ALA A 98 -11.03 -3.33 -2.50
CA ALA A 98 -11.43 -3.39 -3.89
C ALA A 98 -12.59 -4.39 -4.10
N ARG A 99 -12.55 -5.55 -3.46
CA ARG A 99 -13.60 -6.57 -3.60
C ARG A 99 -14.91 -6.16 -2.96
N LEU A 100 -14.85 -5.46 -1.83
CA LEU A 100 -15.99 -4.91 -1.10
C LEU A 100 -16.37 -3.49 -1.55
N PHE A 101 -15.79 -3.00 -2.65
CA PHE A 101 -16.00 -1.65 -3.15
C PHE A 101 -17.48 -1.27 -3.35
N PRO A 102 -18.37 -2.14 -3.90
CA PRO A 102 -19.80 -1.83 -4.01
C PRO A 102 -20.48 -1.54 -2.67
N LEU A 103 -20.01 -2.17 -1.59
CA LEU A 103 -20.52 -1.95 -0.25
C LEU A 103 -20.01 -0.63 0.35
N PHE A 104 -18.76 -0.26 0.10
CA PHE A 104 -18.24 1.03 0.56
C PHE A 104 -18.86 2.21 -0.18
N LEU A 105 -19.13 2.08 -1.48
CA LEU A 105 -19.82 3.10 -2.26
C LEU A 105 -21.20 3.47 -1.70
N ALA A 106 -21.92 2.51 -1.11
CA ALA A 106 -23.22 2.76 -0.49
C ALA A 106 -23.13 3.65 0.77
N ILE A 107 -21.93 3.83 1.34
CA ILE A 107 -21.70 4.60 2.57
C ILE A 107 -20.61 5.65 2.33
N PRO A 108 -20.99 6.90 1.95
CA PRO A 108 -20.01 7.93 1.58
C PRO A 108 -19.06 8.31 2.73
N TYR A 109 -19.51 8.21 3.98
CA TYR A 109 -18.67 8.46 5.16
C TYR A 109 -17.46 7.53 5.23
N ILE A 110 -17.63 6.25 4.85
CA ILE A 110 -16.54 5.27 4.88
C ILE A 110 -15.59 5.49 3.71
N MET A 111 -16.09 5.84 2.52
CA MET A 111 -15.25 6.21 1.37
C MET A 111 -14.32 7.38 1.71
N ASN A 112 -14.86 8.44 2.32
CA ASN A 112 -14.06 9.58 2.76
C ASN A 112 -13.04 9.20 3.84
N LEU A 113 -13.38 8.27 4.73
CA LEU A 113 -12.46 7.75 5.75
C LEU A 113 -11.32 6.93 5.11
N ILE A 114 -11.63 6.07 4.13
CA ILE A 114 -10.65 5.33 3.31
C ILE A 114 -9.69 6.31 2.62
N ALA A 115 -10.22 7.38 2.01
CA ALA A 115 -9.41 8.42 1.36
C ALA A 115 -8.50 9.15 2.35
N LEU A 116 -9.06 9.54 3.51
CA LEU A 116 -8.33 10.24 4.57
C LEU A 116 -7.18 9.40 5.13
N ILE A 117 -7.43 8.11 5.41
CA ILE A 117 -6.38 7.21 5.88
C ILE A 117 -5.32 7.01 4.81
N GLY A 118 -5.71 6.85 3.54
CA GLY A 118 -4.79 6.74 2.42
C GLY A 118 -3.87 7.97 2.27
N ILE A 119 -4.40 9.19 2.36
CA ILE A 119 -3.55 10.38 2.18
C ILE A 119 -2.59 10.60 3.37
N ILE A 120 -3.05 10.31 4.60
CA ILE A 120 -2.19 10.37 5.79
C ILE A 120 -1.04 9.35 5.68
N THR A 121 -1.32 8.15 5.18
CA THR A 121 -0.29 7.11 5.03
C THR A 121 0.71 7.43 3.96
N VAL A 122 0.28 7.96 2.82
CA VAL A 122 1.19 8.42 1.75
C VAL A 122 2.22 9.39 2.33
N PHE A 123 1.75 10.42 3.04
CA PHE A 123 2.62 11.47 3.59
C PHE A 123 3.54 10.96 4.70
N LEU A 124 2.99 10.24 5.68
CA LEU A 124 3.75 9.70 6.81
C LEU A 124 4.80 8.68 6.34
N ALA A 125 4.45 7.80 5.41
CA ALA A 125 5.38 6.80 4.90
C ALA A 125 6.51 7.41 4.07
N ALA A 126 6.20 8.41 3.23
CA ALA A 126 7.22 9.08 2.40
C ALA A 126 8.26 9.83 3.25
N THR A 127 7.82 10.51 4.31
CA THR A 127 8.72 11.22 5.23
C THR A 127 9.59 10.26 6.05
N LEU A 128 9.01 9.14 6.51
CA LEU A 128 9.77 8.10 7.21
C LEU A 128 10.78 7.38 6.31
N ALA A 129 10.45 7.17 5.03
CA ALA A 129 11.36 6.56 4.05
C ALA A 129 12.63 7.40 3.84
N LEU A 130 12.50 8.73 3.74
CA LEU A 130 13.63 9.66 3.62
C LEU A 130 14.61 9.59 4.78
N ALA A 131 14.13 9.28 5.98
CA ALA A 131 14.96 9.21 7.19
C ALA A 131 15.64 7.84 7.37
N GLN A 132 15.32 6.83 6.56
CA GLN A 132 15.90 5.50 6.72
C GLN A 132 17.31 5.41 6.17
N LYS A 133 18.20 4.74 6.92
CA LYS A 133 19.54 4.36 6.46
C LYS A 133 19.62 2.92 5.96
N ASP A 134 18.67 2.09 6.34
CA ASP A 134 18.59 0.68 5.93
C ASP A 134 17.81 0.55 4.61
N ILE A 135 18.40 -0.14 3.63
CA ILE A 135 17.82 -0.29 2.29
C ILE A 135 16.47 -1.03 2.31
N LYS A 136 16.31 -2.07 3.13
CA LYS A 136 15.06 -2.85 3.19
C LYS A 136 13.98 -2.06 3.91
N ARG A 137 14.31 -1.37 5.00
CA ARG A 137 13.36 -0.51 5.71
C ARG A 137 12.92 0.67 4.85
N SER A 138 13.82 1.29 4.08
CA SER A 138 13.46 2.32 3.09
C SER A 138 12.50 1.75 2.02
N LEU A 139 12.78 0.55 1.52
CA LEU A 139 11.89 -0.14 0.57
C LEU A 139 10.52 -0.50 1.18
N ALA A 140 10.47 -0.85 2.46
CA ALA A 140 9.22 -1.12 3.18
C ALA A 140 8.38 0.15 3.35
N TYR A 141 8.94 1.26 3.82
CA TYR A 141 8.19 2.52 3.91
C TYR A 141 7.73 3.02 2.55
N SER A 142 8.54 2.84 1.51
CA SER A 142 8.11 3.16 0.16
C SER A 142 7.06 2.20 -0.42
N THR A 143 6.80 1.04 0.20
CA THR A 143 5.59 0.25 -0.13
C THR A 143 4.38 0.79 0.61
N MET A 144 4.56 1.17 1.87
CA MET A 144 3.50 1.78 2.66
C MET A 144 2.97 3.06 1.98
N SER A 145 3.85 3.89 1.41
CA SER A 145 3.43 5.09 0.68
C SER A 145 2.65 4.77 -0.60
N GLN A 146 3.14 3.84 -1.42
CA GLN A 146 2.51 3.45 -2.70
C GLN A 146 1.16 2.76 -2.48
N LEU A 147 1.07 1.94 -1.45
CA LEU A 147 -0.18 1.30 -1.05
C LEU A 147 -1.14 2.30 -0.41
N GLY A 148 -0.62 3.34 0.24
CA GLY A 148 -1.37 4.55 0.58
C GLY A 148 -2.01 5.22 -0.65
N TYR A 149 -1.29 5.36 -1.77
CA TYR A 149 -1.87 5.89 -3.01
C TYR A 149 -2.99 5.01 -3.56
N THR A 150 -2.80 3.67 -3.57
CA THR A 150 -3.88 2.76 -3.99
C THR A 150 -5.11 2.87 -3.07
N MET A 151 -4.88 3.08 -1.78
CA MET A 151 -5.92 3.19 -0.79
C MET A 151 -6.69 4.51 -0.94
N PHE A 152 -5.95 5.60 -1.15
CA PHE A 152 -6.48 6.91 -1.46
C PHE A 152 -7.32 6.87 -2.75
N ALA A 153 -6.81 6.22 -3.81
CA ALA A 153 -7.54 6.03 -5.06
C ALA A 153 -8.87 5.29 -4.88
N LEU A 154 -8.89 4.20 -4.09
CA LEU A 154 -10.13 3.51 -3.74
C LEU A 154 -11.08 4.43 -2.96
N GLY A 155 -10.58 5.26 -2.03
CA GLY A 155 -11.39 6.20 -1.26
C GLY A 155 -12.00 7.33 -2.10
N MET A 156 -11.34 7.75 -3.18
CA MET A 156 -11.88 8.70 -4.15
C MET A 156 -12.88 8.08 -5.13
N GLY A 157 -12.95 6.74 -5.17
CA GLY A 157 -13.76 5.99 -6.13
C GLY A 157 -13.03 5.58 -7.42
N SER A 158 -11.73 5.88 -7.55
CA SER A 158 -10.89 5.50 -8.68
C SER A 158 -10.45 4.03 -8.60
N TYR A 159 -11.41 3.13 -8.80
CA TYR A 159 -11.18 1.69 -8.70
C TYR A 159 -10.19 1.15 -9.75
N ARG A 160 -10.30 1.63 -11.00
CA ARG A 160 -9.45 1.18 -12.10
C ARG A 160 -7.99 1.59 -11.90
N GLY A 161 -7.76 2.88 -11.61
CA GLY A 161 -6.43 3.40 -11.27
C GLY A 161 -5.81 2.67 -10.08
N ALA A 162 -6.58 2.41 -9.02
CA ALA A 162 -6.09 1.69 -7.84
C ALA A 162 -5.59 0.26 -8.16
N LEU A 163 -6.37 -0.53 -8.91
CA LEU A 163 -5.97 -1.90 -9.27
C LEU A 163 -4.82 -1.92 -10.27
N PHE A 164 -4.82 -1.01 -11.24
CA PHE A 164 -3.73 -0.91 -12.18
C PHE A 164 -2.42 -0.51 -11.48
N HIS A 165 -2.48 0.44 -10.54
CA HIS A 165 -1.34 0.79 -9.71
C HIS A 165 -0.88 -0.38 -8.83
N LEU A 166 -1.80 -1.14 -8.22
CA LEU A 166 -1.45 -2.31 -7.42
C LEU A 166 -0.61 -3.33 -8.19
N ILE A 167 -1.01 -3.65 -9.43
CA ILE A 167 -0.29 -4.62 -10.28
C ILE A 167 1.08 -4.09 -10.68
N THR A 168 1.14 -2.85 -11.18
CA THR A 168 2.40 -2.23 -11.64
C THR A 168 3.38 -2.05 -10.47
N HIS A 169 2.89 -1.66 -9.30
CA HIS A 169 3.62 -1.62 -8.05
C HIS A 169 4.20 -2.99 -7.68
N ALA A 170 3.42 -4.07 -7.74
CA ALA A 170 3.88 -5.41 -7.39
C ALA A 170 5.13 -5.82 -8.17
N TYR A 171 5.14 -5.61 -9.49
CA TYR A 171 6.33 -5.89 -10.33
C TYR A 171 7.52 -5.01 -9.97
N SER A 172 7.31 -3.70 -9.80
CA SER A 172 8.40 -2.78 -9.43
C SER A 172 9.02 -3.13 -8.07
N LYS A 173 8.21 -3.54 -7.10
CA LYS A 173 8.69 -3.93 -5.77
C LYS A 173 9.36 -5.27 -5.74
N ALA A 174 8.87 -6.26 -6.50
CA ALA A 174 9.56 -7.52 -6.66
C ALA A 174 10.99 -7.29 -7.20
N LEU A 175 11.14 -6.46 -8.23
CA LEU A 175 12.44 -6.08 -8.78
C LEU A 175 13.33 -5.39 -7.74
N LEU A 176 12.80 -4.42 -6.99
CA LEU A 176 13.57 -3.67 -6.01
C LEU A 176 14.00 -4.50 -4.80
N PHE A 177 13.12 -5.34 -4.26
CA PHE A 177 13.47 -6.18 -3.11
C PHE A 177 14.46 -7.28 -3.49
N LEU A 178 14.27 -7.95 -4.64
CA LEU A 178 15.24 -8.93 -5.12
C LEU A 178 16.59 -8.28 -5.47
N GLY A 179 16.55 -7.10 -6.11
CA GLY A 179 17.74 -6.29 -6.37
C GLY A 179 18.46 -5.89 -5.08
N SER A 180 17.74 -5.43 -4.06
CA SER A 180 18.33 -5.12 -2.75
C SER A 180 18.96 -6.34 -2.09
N GLY A 181 18.36 -7.53 -2.24
CA GLY A 181 18.93 -8.78 -1.76
C GLY A 181 20.28 -9.08 -2.42
N SER A 182 20.39 -8.88 -3.74
CA SER A 182 21.66 -9.05 -4.45
C SER A 182 22.74 -8.04 -4.02
N ILE A 183 22.33 -6.79 -3.73
CA ILE A 183 23.22 -5.74 -3.20
C ILE A 183 23.72 -6.12 -1.81
N ILE A 184 22.82 -6.53 -0.90
CA ILE A 184 23.18 -6.95 0.46
C ILE A 184 24.14 -8.13 0.42
N HIS A 185 23.86 -9.13 -0.41
CA HIS A 185 24.74 -10.29 -0.56
C HIS A 185 26.13 -9.91 -1.09
N SER A 186 26.20 -8.97 -2.04
CA SER A 186 27.49 -8.43 -2.50
C SER A 186 28.23 -7.63 -1.42
N MET A 187 27.51 -6.93 -0.54
CA MET A 187 28.09 -6.17 0.57
C MET A 187 28.62 -7.07 1.70
N GLU A 188 28.00 -8.23 1.92
CA GLU A 188 28.49 -9.22 2.88
C GLU A 188 29.89 -9.72 2.53
N ALA A 189 30.23 -9.80 1.24
CA ALA A 189 31.57 -10.18 0.80
C ALA A 189 32.65 -9.12 1.13
N SER A 190 32.28 -7.83 1.24
CA SER A 190 33.23 -6.75 1.51
C SER A 190 33.29 -6.32 2.98
N VAL A 191 32.15 -6.33 3.68
CA VAL A 191 32.04 -5.82 5.07
C VAL A 191 31.83 -6.94 6.09
N GLY A 192 31.62 -8.19 5.63
CA GLY A 192 31.25 -9.32 6.47
C GLY A 192 29.76 -9.33 6.82
N TYR A 193 29.28 -10.46 7.34
CA TYR A 193 27.88 -10.60 7.75
C TYR A 193 27.60 -9.76 9.01
N SER A 194 27.01 -8.58 8.79
CA SER A 194 26.51 -7.72 9.87
C SER A 194 25.37 -6.84 9.32
N PRO A 195 24.10 -7.06 9.72
CA PRO A 195 22.96 -6.33 9.18
C PRO A 195 23.13 -4.80 9.24
N ASP A 196 23.67 -4.29 10.34
CA ASP A 196 23.91 -2.85 10.57
C ASP A 196 24.88 -2.20 9.58
N LYS A 197 25.72 -3.01 8.90
CA LYS A 197 26.67 -2.54 7.89
C LYS A 197 26.27 -2.98 6.48
N SER A 198 25.91 -4.25 6.28
CA SER A 198 25.59 -4.80 4.96
C SER A 198 24.28 -4.29 4.38
N GLN A 199 23.37 -3.77 5.22
CA GLN A 199 22.08 -3.20 4.79
C GLN A 199 22.05 -1.68 4.84
N ASN A 200 23.10 -1.06 5.40
CA ASN A 200 23.18 0.38 5.59
C ASN A 200 23.70 1.08 4.32
N MET A 201 22.85 1.92 3.73
CA MET A 201 23.06 2.60 2.45
C MET A 201 24.30 3.51 2.46
N VAL A 202 24.74 3.99 3.63
CA VAL A 202 25.95 4.81 3.78
C VAL A 202 27.21 4.06 3.30
N PHE A 203 27.23 2.72 3.41
CA PHE A 203 28.36 1.90 2.98
C PHE A 203 28.23 1.35 1.55
N MET A 204 27.11 1.57 0.86
CA MET A 204 26.78 0.94 -0.43
C MET A 204 27.27 1.71 -1.68
N GLY A 205 28.24 2.61 -1.52
CA GLY A 205 28.79 3.41 -2.61
C GLY A 205 29.63 2.60 -3.62
N GLY A 206 29.62 3.01 -4.89
CA GLY A 206 30.58 2.50 -5.89
C GLY A 206 30.28 1.11 -6.49
N LEU A 207 29.15 0.48 -6.13
CA LEU A 207 28.79 -0.88 -6.56
C LEU A 207 28.48 -1.01 -8.06
N THR A 208 28.32 0.11 -8.78
CA THR A 208 27.85 0.12 -10.18
C THR A 208 28.72 -0.66 -11.16
N LYS A 209 30.03 -0.77 -10.90
CA LYS A 209 30.98 -1.52 -11.73
C LYS A 209 31.00 -3.02 -11.43
N HIS A 210 30.61 -3.42 -10.22
CA HIS A 210 30.75 -4.79 -9.74
C HIS A 210 29.50 -5.64 -10.02
N ILE A 211 28.32 -5.02 -10.01
CA ILE A 211 27.03 -5.73 -10.15
C ILE A 211 26.12 -5.09 -11.22
N PRO A 212 26.55 -5.03 -12.51
CA PRO A 212 25.91 -4.21 -13.54
C PRO A 212 24.47 -4.62 -13.87
N ILE A 213 24.13 -5.91 -13.83
CA ILE A 213 22.78 -6.41 -14.09
C ILE A 213 21.83 -6.01 -12.96
N THR A 214 22.30 -6.11 -11.71
CA THR A 214 21.48 -5.71 -10.54
C THR A 214 21.24 -4.21 -10.53
N LYS A 215 22.24 -3.41 -10.94
CA LYS A 215 22.13 -1.97 -11.09
C LYS A 215 21.03 -1.60 -12.08
N THR A 216 21.03 -2.20 -13.27
CA THR A 216 20.02 -1.87 -14.28
C THR A 216 18.63 -2.32 -13.85
N ALA A 217 18.49 -3.53 -13.29
CA ALA A 217 17.20 -4.02 -12.78
C ALA A 217 16.65 -3.13 -11.65
N PHE A 218 17.50 -2.77 -10.68
CA PHE A 218 17.12 -1.89 -9.57
C PHE A 218 16.73 -0.50 -10.08
N LEU A 219 17.51 0.08 -11.01
CA LEU A 219 17.23 1.38 -11.63
C LEU A 219 15.91 1.37 -12.41
N LEU A 220 15.59 0.32 -13.18
CA LEU A 220 14.29 0.21 -13.85
C LEU A 220 13.13 0.15 -12.83
N GLY A 221 13.34 -0.55 -11.71
CA GLY A 221 12.40 -0.57 -10.59
C GLY A 221 12.20 0.81 -9.95
N THR A 222 13.28 1.57 -9.73
CA THR A 222 13.20 2.92 -9.15
C THR A 222 12.52 3.90 -10.10
N LEU A 223 12.92 3.93 -11.38
CA LEU A 223 12.31 4.79 -12.41
C LEU A 223 10.81 4.50 -12.58
N SER A 224 10.42 3.23 -12.51
CA SER A 224 9.01 2.84 -12.49
C SER A 224 8.28 3.44 -11.28
N LEU A 225 8.74 3.22 -10.04
CA LEU A 225 8.09 3.78 -8.84
C LEU A 225 8.05 5.30 -8.77
N CYS A 226 9.06 5.98 -9.30
CA CYS A 226 9.10 7.43 -9.44
C CYS A 226 7.99 7.94 -10.37
N GLY A 227 7.47 7.09 -11.26
CA GLY A 227 6.47 7.47 -12.25
C GLY A 227 7.09 8.25 -13.40
N ILE A 228 8.17 7.73 -13.99
CA ILE A 228 8.82 8.36 -15.15
C ILE A 228 8.29 7.71 -16.46
N PRO A 229 7.87 8.49 -17.46
CA PRO A 229 7.56 7.95 -18.79
C PRO A 229 8.80 7.25 -19.38
N PRO A 230 8.72 6.03 -19.93
CA PRO A 230 7.53 5.30 -20.40
C PRO A 230 7.03 4.17 -19.48
N PHE A 231 7.39 4.14 -18.20
CA PHE A 231 7.09 3.01 -17.31
C PHE A 231 5.61 2.92 -16.89
N ALA A 232 5.12 1.71 -16.60
CA ALA A 232 3.71 1.47 -16.29
C ALA A 232 3.19 2.20 -15.04
N CYS A 233 4.03 2.36 -14.02
CA CYS A 233 3.68 3.10 -12.81
C CYS A 233 3.48 4.61 -13.04
N PHE A 234 3.99 5.19 -14.13
CA PHE A 234 3.66 6.58 -14.51
C PHE A 234 2.17 6.71 -14.80
N TRP A 235 1.64 5.89 -15.71
CA TRP A 235 0.24 5.95 -16.14
C TRP A 235 -0.74 5.74 -14.98
N SER A 236 -0.43 4.79 -14.09
CA SER A 236 -1.30 4.53 -12.94
C SER A 236 -1.25 5.65 -11.90
N LYS A 237 -0.09 6.25 -11.65
CA LYS A 237 0.07 7.33 -10.68
C LYS A 237 -0.48 8.65 -11.19
N ASP A 238 -0.32 8.93 -12.48
CA ASP A 238 -0.89 10.11 -13.14
C ASP A 238 -2.42 10.11 -13.09
N GLU A 239 -3.06 8.96 -13.37
CA GLU A 239 -4.52 8.78 -13.24
C GLU A 239 -4.99 9.09 -11.80
N ILE A 240 -4.35 8.51 -10.79
CA ILE A 240 -4.69 8.73 -9.37
C ILE A 240 -4.50 10.21 -8.98
N LEU A 241 -3.41 10.84 -9.43
CA LEU A 241 -3.11 12.24 -9.14
C LEU A 241 -4.09 13.18 -9.83
N ASN A 242 -4.52 12.88 -11.05
CA ASN A 242 -5.52 13.66 -11.76
C ASN A 242 -6.90 13.55 -11.09
N ASP A 243 -7.31 12.33 -10.72
CA ASP A 243 -8.55 12.09 -9.98
C ASP A 243 -8.56 12.81 -8.62
N SER A 244 -7.39 12.96 -7.99
CA SER A 244 -7.28 13.68 -6.71
C SER A 244 -7.63 15.15 -6.80
N TRP A 245 -7.35 15.82 -7.92
CA TRP A 245 -7.75 17.20 -8.15
C TRP A 245 -9.27 17.35 -8.25
N LEU A 246 -9.94 16.35 -8.84
CA LEU A 246 -11.40 16.31 -8.94
C LEU A 246 -12.05 16.02 -7.59
N TYR A 247 -11.40 15.22 -6.73
CA TYR A 247 -11.92 14.87 -5.41
C TYR A 247 -11.74 15.99 -4.38
N SER A 248 -10.50 16.45 -4.13
CA SER A 248 -10.26 17.62 -3.28
C SER A 248 -8.88 18.25 -3.55
N PRO A 249 -8.80 19.58 -3.77
CA PRO A 249 -7.52 20.26 -4.03
C PRO A 249 -6.50 20.10 -2.92
N SER A 250 -6.92 20.06 -1.65
CA SER A 250 -6.03 19.88 -0.50
C SER A 250 -5.36 18.51 -0.51
N PHE A 251 -6.10 17.44 -0.82
CA PHE A 251 -5.50 16.11 -0.91
C PHE A 251 -4.64 15.97 -2.16
N ALA A 252 -5.02 16.61 -3.26
CA ALA A 252 -4.22 16.65 -4.47
C ALA A 252 -2.83 17.27 -4.23
N ILE A 253 -2.76 18.41 -3.53
CA ILE A 253 -1.49 19.07 -3.19
C ILE A 253 -0.60 18.12 -2.37
N ILE A 254 -1.16 17.44 -1.37
CA ILE A 254 -0.41 16.47 -0.56
C ILE A 254 0.07 15.29 -1.41
N ALA A 255 -0.79 14.75 -2.26
CA ALA A 255 -0.49 13.61 -3.14
C ALA A 255 0.60 13.95 -4.17
N TRP A 256 0.58 15.15 -4.73
CA TRP A 256 1.62 15.65 -5.65
C TRP A 256 2.94 15.93 -4.94
N PHE A 257 2.91 16.58 -3.78
CA PHE A 257 4.10 16.84 -2.98
C PHE A 257 4.80 15.52 -2.60
N THR A 258 4.02 14.55 -2.14
CA THR A 258 4.53 13.22 -1.80
C THR A 258 5.03 12.44 -3.01
N ALA A 259 4.50 12.68 -4.21
CA ALA A 259 5.02 12.08 -5.43
C ALA A 259 6.45 12.58 -5.70
N GLY A 260 6.70 13.87 -5.47
CA GLY A 260 8.06 14.42 -5.47
C GLY A 260 8.97 13.77 -4.43
N LEU A 261 8.50 13.59 -3.19
CA LEU A 261 9.26 12.89 -2.15
C LEU A 261 9.59 11.44 -2.55
N THR A 262 8.68 10.76 -3.25
CA THR A 262 8.93 9.40 -3.73
C THR A 262 10.10 9.32 -4.69
N CYS A 263 10.27 10.32 -5.55
CA CYS A 263 11.43 10.39 -6.43
C CYS A 263 12.71 10.62 -5.63
N ILE A 264 12.67 11.44 -4.59
CA ILE A 264 13.84 11.78 -3.78
C ILE A 264 14.36 10.54 -3.04
N TYR A 265 13.52 9.88 -2.23
CA TYR A 265 13.99 8.75 -1.41
C TYR A 265 14.35 7.50 -2.22
N MET A 266 13.83 7.35 -3.45
CA MET A 266 14.15 6.20 -4.30
C MET A 266 15.50 6.37 -5.02
N VAL A 267 15.98 7.61 -5.15
CA VAL A 267 17.22 7.95 -5.87
C VAL A 267 18.39 8.18 -4.90
N SER A 268 18.10 8.62 -3.67
CA SER A 268 19.08 8.79 -2.58
C SER A 268 19.62 7.45 -2.08
#